data_AF-A0A7N2KXC4-F1
#
_entry.id   AF-A0A7N2KXC4-F1
#
_cell.length_a   1.000
_cell.length_b   1.000
_cell.length_c   1.000
_cell.angle_alpha   90.00
_cell.angle_beta   90.00
_cell.angle_gamma   90.00
#
_symmetry.space_group_name_H-M   'P 1'
#
loop_
_entity.id
_entity.type
_entity.pdbx_description
1 polymer ?
#
loop_
_entity_poly.entity_id
_entity_poly.type
_entity_poly.pdbx_seq_one_letter_code
_entity_poly.pdbx_strand_id
1 'polypeptide(L)'
;MSGPSEWTWEENKVFEYALAMHYDFFEKGEWEKLAVLITTKTPTQISSHYTHLLEDIESIESGLIPPPRFQEKTSDDNGGGSDLEEGEGSSTEL
;
A
#
# COMPACT_ATOMS: atom_id res chain seq x y z
N MET A 1 -14.36 15.65 -16.94
CA MET A 1 -13.93 16.08 -15.59
C MET A 1 -13.94 14.83 -14.73
N SER A 2 -12.77 14.27 -14.39
CA SER A 2 -12.71 13.14 -13.46
C SER A 2 -13.23 13.61 -12.10
N GLY A 3 -14.37 13.07 -11.71
CA GLY A 3 -14.92 13.22 -10.37
C GLY A 3 -14.08 12.44 -9.34
N PRO A 4 -14.39 12.62 -8.03
CA PRO A 4 -13.73 11.92 -6.93
C PRO A 4 -13.70 10.40 -7.17
N SER A 5 -12.70 9.70 -6.60
CA SER A 5 -12.47 8.27 -6.80
C SER A 5 -13.79 7.49 -6.75
N GLU A 6 -14.09 6.76 -7.82
CA GLU A 6 -15.36 6.03 -7.98
C GLU A 6 -15.56 4.93 -6.92
N TRP A 7 -14.52 4.66 -6.13
CA TRP A 7 -14.46 3.73 -5.02
C TRP A 7 -14.17 4.45 -3.70
N THR A 8 -15.00 4.20 -2.69
CA THR A 8 -14.68 4.56 -1.31
C THR A 8 -13.70 3.57 -0.68
N TRP A 9 -13.15 3.92 0.47
CA TRP A 9 -12.26 3.03 1.22
C TRP A 9 -12.97 1.73 1.63
N GLU A 10 -14.22 1.80 2.09
CA GLU A 10 -15.00 0.62 2.47
C GLU A 10 -15.25 -0.30 1.28
N GLU A 11 -15.57 0.27 0.12
CA GLU A 11 -15.81 -0.50 -1.11
C GLU A 11 -14.54 -1.17 -1.60
N ASN A 12 -13.41 -0.46 -1.58
CA ASN A 12 -12.12 -1.03 -1.94
C ASN A 12 -11.73 -2.18 -1.00
N LYS A 13 -12.01 -2.04 0.31
CA LYS A 13 -11.78 -3.12 1.27
C LYS A 13 -12.63 -4.36 0.98
N VAL A 14 -13.90 -4.18 0.61
CA VAL A 14 -14.77 -5.30 0.21
C VAL A 14 -14.27 -5.95 -1.07
N PHE A 15 -13.81 -5.16 -2.04
CA PHE A 15 -13.19 -5.66 -3.26
C PHE A 15 -11.94 -6.49 -2.98
N GLU A 16 -11.01 -5.99 -2.16
CA GLU A 16 -9.79 -6.71 -1.78
C GLU A 16 -10.10 -8.03 -1.05
N TYR A 17 -11.09 -8.00 -0.14
CA TYR A 17 -11.54 -9.21 0.53
C TYR A 17 -12.13 -10.23 -0.45
N ALA A 18 -12.96 -9.78 -1.40
CA ALA A 18 -13.50 -10.64 -2.45
C ALA A 18 -12.38 -11.22 -3.33
N LEU A 19 -11.38 -10.42 -3.70
CA LEU A 19 -10.22 -10.85 -4.47
C LEU A 19 -9.41 -11.91 -3.73
N ALA A 20 -9.19 -11.74 -2.43
CA ALA A 20 -8.48 -12.71 -1.60
C ALA A 20 -9.23 -14.04 -1.45
N MET A 21 -10.56 -13.99 -1.33
CA MET A 21 -11.39 -15.19 -1.08
C MET A 21 -11.85 -15.91 -2.36
N HIS A 22 -11.98 -15.18 -3.47
CA HIS A 22 -12.61 -15.65 -4.70
C HIS A 22 -11.81 -15.25 -5.95
N TYR A 23 -10.47 -15.33 -5.87
CA TYR A 23 -9.57 -15.00 -6.98
C TYR A 23 -9.94 -15.69 -8.29
N ASP A 24 -10.41 -16.94 -8.23
CA ASP A 24 -10.79 -17.71 -9.42
C ASP A 24 -11.97 -17.09 -10.20
N PHE A 25 -12.84 -16.34 -9.54
CA PHE A 25 -13.92 -15.60 -10.21
C PHE A 25 -13.38 -14.38 -10.96
N PHE A 26 -12.36 -13.71 -10.43
CA PHE A 26 -11.69 -12.60 -11.13
C PHE A 26 -10.92 -13.11 -12.35
N GLU A 27 -10.19 -14.22 -12.20
CA GLU A 27 -9.45 -14.85 -13.30
C GLU A 27 -10.37 -15.31 -14.45
N LYS A 28 -11.53 -15.88 -14.11
CA LYS A 28 -12.53 -16.34 -15.09
C LYS A 28 -13.41 -15.22 -15.65
N GLY A 29 -13.30 -13.99 -15.13
CA GLY A 29 -14.15 -12.87 -15.51
C GLY A 29 -15.63 -13.06 -15.14
N GLU A 30 -15.91 -13.75 -14.03
CA GLU A 30 -17.27 -14.00 -13.53
C GLU A 30 -17.83 -12.78 -12.77
N TRP A 31 -17.82 -11.62 -13.42
CA TRP A 31 -18.17 -10.32 -12.84
C TRP A 31 -19.57 -10.27 -12.23
N GLU A 32 -20.52 -10.99 -12.82
CA GLU A 32 -21.89 -11.11 -12.28
C GLU A 32 -21.92 -11.80 -10.91
N LYS A 33 -21.08 -12.83 -10.69
CA LYS A 33 -20.98 -13.48 -9.37
C LYS A 33 -20.30 -12.56 -8.37
N LEU A 34 -19.31 -11.79 -8.81
CA LEU A 34 -18.64 -10.81 -7.97
C LEU A 34 -19.55 -9.65 -7.58
N ALA A 35 -20.47 -9.21 -8.45
CA ALA A 35 -21.46 -8.19 -8.11
C ALA A 35 -22.46 -8.63 -7.03
N VAL A 36 -22.67 -9.95 -6.86
CA VAL A 36 -23.44 -10.49 -5.72
C VAL A 36 -22.68 -10.35 -4.40
N LEU A 37 -21.34 -10.40 -4.44
CA LEU A 37 -20.48 -10.22 -3.26
C LEU A 37 -20.24 -8.73 -2.96
N ILE A 38 -19.94 -7.95 -4.00
CA ILE A 38 -19.67 -6.51 -3.97
C ILE A 38 -20.94 -5.78 -4.40
N THR A 39 -21.96 -5.84 -3.55
CA THR A 39 -23.32 -5.36 -3.87
C THR A 39 -23.41 -3.86 -4.14
N THR A 40 -22.37 -3.09 -3.82
CA THR A 40 -22.31 -1.64 -4.04
C THR A 40 -21.84 -1.25 -5.45
N LYS A 41 -21.36 -2.21 -6.25
CA LYS A 41 -20.74 -1.95 -7.55
C LYS A 41 -21.32 -2.83 -8.64
N THR A 42 -21.36 -2.31 -9.85
CA THR A 42 -21.82 -3.06 -11.03
C THR A 42 -20.71 -3.97 -11.57
N PRO A 43 -21.06 -5.05 -12.31
CA PRO A 43 -20.07 -5.92 -12.97
C PRO A 43 -19.04 -5.15 -13.80
N THR A 44 -19.48 -4.12 -14.53
CA THR A 44 -18.60 -3.26 -15.34
C THR A 44 -17.62 -2.46 -14.48
N GLN A 45 -18.08 -1.90 -13.37
CA GLN A 45 -17.21 -1.15 -12.44
C GLN A 45 -16.20 -2.07 -11.76
N ILE A 46 -16.60 -3.28 -11.38
CA ILE A 46 -15.70 -4.29 -10.77
C ILE A 46 -14.62 -4.71 -11.78
N SER A 47 -15.03 -5.01 -13.02
CA SER A 47 -14.10 -5.38 -14.08
C SER A 47 -13.11 -4.25 -14.38
N SER A 48 -13.59 -3.01 -14.52
CA SER A 48 -12.71 -1.86 -14.78
C SER A 48 -11.72 -1.62 -13.63
N HIS A 49 -12.16 -1.77 -12.38
CA HIS A 49 -11.29 -1.60 -11.21
C HIS A 49 -10.21 -2.68 -11.15
N TYR A 50 -10.57 -3.93 -11.47
CA TYR A 50 -9.60 -5.02 -11.55
C TYR A 50 -8.58 -4.82 -12.68
N THR A 51 -9.00 -4.34 -13.85
CA THR A 51 -8.08 -4.02 -14.95
C THR A 51 -7.07 -2.95 -14.54
N HIS A 52 -7.50 -1.84 -13.94
CA HIS A 52 -6.57 -0.81 -13.47
C HIS A 52 -5.61 -1.35 -12.41
N LEU A 53 -6.07 -2.21 -11.50
CA LEU A 53 -5.19 -2.86 -10.52
C LEU A 53 -4.09 -3.69 -11.20
N LEU A 54 -4.41 -4.44 -12.25
CA LEU A 54 -3.41 -5.21 -13.00
C LEU A 54 -2.41 -4.30 -13.72
N GLU A 55 -2.89 -3.21 -14.34
CA GLU A 55 -2.04 -2.20 -14.99
C GLU A 55 -1.07 -1.53 -13.99
N ASP A 56 -1.55 -1.20 -12.79
CA ASP A 56 -0.73 -0.65 -11.71
C ASP A 56 0.35 -1.65 -11.26
N ILE A 57 -0.01 -2.92 -11.08
CA ILE A 57 0.95 -4.00 -10.73
C ILE A 57 2.02 -4.13 -11.81
N GLU A 58 1.61 -4.23 -13.09
CA GLU A 58 2.54 -4.34 -14.22
C GLU A 58 3.49 -3.13 -14.28
N SER A 59 2.98 -1.92 -14.03
CA SER A 59 3.77 -0.69 -14.02
C SER A 59 4.81 -0.67 -12.90
N ILE A 60 4.49 -1.25 -11.73
CA ILE A 60 5.41 -1.41 -10.61
C ILE A 60 6.48 -2.48 -10.95
N GLU A 61 6.06 -3.65 -11.43
CA GLU A 61 6.95 -4.79 -11.72
C GLU A 61 7.91 -4.51 -12.87
N SER A 62 7.49 -3.73 -13.87
CA SER A 62 8.33 -3.29 -14.98
C SER A 62 9.36 -2.21 -14.59
N GLY A 63 9.32 -1.71 -13.35
CA GLY A 63 10.21 -0.64 -12.88
C GLY A 63 9.94 0.72 -13.53
N LEU A 64 8.75 0.90 -14.13
CA LEU A 64 8.35 2.16 -14.77
C LEU A 64 7.98 3.24 -13.75
N ILE A 65 7.69 2.84 -12.51
CA ILE A 65 7.43 3.75 -11.40
C ILE A 65 8.69 3.81 -10.51
N PRO A 66 9.37 4.97 -10.40
CA PRO A 66 10.50 5.10 -9.48
C PRO A 66 10.02 4.90 -8.04
N PRO A 67 10.80 4.20 -7.19
CA PRO A 67 10.42 3.99 -5.80
C PRO A 67 10.16 5.33 -5.11
N PRO A 68 9.18 5.40 -4.18
CA PRO A 68 8.93 6.62 -3.43
C PRO A 68 10.22 7.07 -2.74
N ARG A 69 10.55 8.36 -2.86
CA ARG A 69 11.64 8.96 -2.07
C ARG A 69 11.17 9.09 -0.64
N PHE A 70 11.30 8.02 0.14
CA PHE A 70 11.15 8.08 1.58
C PHE A 70 12.27 8.96 2.13
N GLN A 71 11.92 10.15 2.61
CA GLN A 71 12.88 11.01 3.29
C GLN A 71 13.30 10.29 4.56
N GLU A 72 14.54 9.81 4.60
CA GLU A 72 15.16 9.37 5.84
C GLU A 72 15.16 10.58 6.79
N LYS A 73 14.45 10.45 7.91
CA LYS A 73 14.60 11.38 9.02
C LYS A 73 16.02 11.19 9.53
N THR A 74 16.95 12.00 9.04
CA THR A 74 18.17 12.26 9.78
C THR A 74 17.71 12.90 11.07
N SER A 75 17.91 12.19 12.19
CA SER A 75 17.83 12.81 13.51
C SER A 75 18.97 13.82 13.58
N ASP A 76 18.72 15.04 13.10
CA ASP A 76 19.58 16.18 13.33
C ASP A 76 19.44 16.57 14.81
N ASP A 77 20.03 15.76 15.70
CA ASP A 77 20.35 16.18 17.05
C ASP A 77 21.63 17.01 16.98
N ASN A 78 21.47 18.33 16.87
CA ASN A 78 22.50 19.25 17.28
C ASN A 78 21.87 20.51 17.88
N GLY A 79 21.60 20.42 19.19
CA GLY A 79 21.05 21.49 20.00
C GLY A 79 21.51 21.45 21.45
N GLY A 80 22.84 21.33 21.65
CA GLY A 80 23.64 21.79 22.79
C GLY A 80 23.03 21.84 24.20
N GLY A 81 23.59 21.02 25.09
CA GLY A 81 23.55 21.20 26.55
C GLY A 81 24.75 20.51 27.20
N SER A 82 25.71 21.31 27.65
CA SER A 82 26.92 20.93 28.38
C SER A 82 26.63 20.32 29.76
N ASP A 83 27.67 19.69 30.32
CA ASP A 83 27.95 19.53 31.76
C ASP A 83 27.35 18.30 32.48
N LEU A 84 28.16 17.24 32.72
CA LEU A 84 28.89 17.05 34.00
C LEU A 84 29.53 15.65 34.17
N GLU A 85 30.77 15.71 34.67
CA GLU A 85 31.58 14.77 35.47
C GLU A 85 32.18 13.48 34.87
N GLU A 86 33.52 13.52 34.82
CA GLU A 86 34.47 12.42 34.76
C GLU A 86 34.24 11.41 35.91
N GLY A 87 34.28 10.13 35.56
CA GLY A 87 34.43 9.04 36.52
C GLY A 87 35.31 7.94 35.92
N GLU A 88 36.56 7.89 36.39
CA GLU A 88 37.57 6.88 36.09
C GLU A 88 37.13 5.43 36.37
N GLY A 89 37.75 4.48 35.66
CA GLY A 89 37.82 3.05 36.04
C GLY A 89 37.82 2.13 34.82
N SER A 90 38.94 1.96 34.12
CA SER A 90 40.03 1.01 34.41
C SER A 90 39.72 -0.48 34.15
N SER A 91 40.70 -1.13 33.51
CA SER A 91 40.92 -2.56 33.24
C SER A 91 40.24 -3.17 32.00
N THR A 92 40.89 -3.23 30.82
CA THR A 92 41.98 -4.14 30.34
C THR A 92 41.58 -5.61 30.14
N GLU A 93 41.65 -6.01 28.87
CA GLU A 93 41.91 -7.32 28.23
C GLU A 93 41.96 -8.59 29.10
N LEU A 94 41.32 -9.67 28.62
CA LEU A 94 41.98 -10.82 27.98
C LEU A 94 41.06 -11.44 26.91
#